data_AF-A0A242CSH4-F1
#
_entry.id   AF-A0A242CSH4-F1
#
_cell.length_a   1.000
_cell.length_b   1.000
_cell.length_c   1.000
_cell.angle_alpha   90.00
_cell.angle_beta   90.00
_cell.angle_gamma   90.00
#
_symmetry.space_group_name_H-M   'P 1'
#
loop_
_entity.id
_entity.type
_entity.pdbx_description
1 polymer ?
#
loop_
_entity_poly.entity_id
_entity_poly.type
_entity_poly.pdbx_seq_one_letter_code
_entity_poly.pdbx_strand_id
1 'polypeptide(L)'
;MISENIKEPKDYLCYSKEVLLSVGVLTDYPKIFHYYQELCDEFEHIYYDQSKSLFVQLKALLAIDAQIQILLELFENSRTNLCKEFCMDEHEIICMIKNDKKSYYRELTGQKNNQVPKWSLIYLSEE
;
A
#
# COMPACT_ATOMS: atom_id res chain seq x y z
N MET A 1 -14.36 11.78 -10.07
CA MET A 1 -13.03 11.31 -9.63
C MET A 1 -13.20 10.51 -8.34
N ILE A 2 -12.40 9.48 -8.08
CA ILE A 2 -12.46 8.72 -6.80
C ILE A 2 -12.36 9.67 -5.58
N SER A 3 -11.59 10.75 -5.70
CA SER A 3 -11.44 11.80 -4.69
C SER A 3 -12.74 12.55 -4.31
N GLU A 4 -13.79 12.50 -5.14
CA GLU A 4 -15.08 13.15 -4.83
C GLU A 4 -15.97 12.29 -3.92
N ASN A 5 -15.66 10.99 -3.81
CA ASN A 5 -16.43 10.02 -3.04
C ASN A 5 -15.74 9.55 -1.75
N ILE A 6 -14.45 9.87 -1.56
CA ILE A 6 -13.71 9.55 -0.33
C ILE A 6 -13.85 10.71 0.65
N LYS A 7 -14.57 10.49 1.75
CA LYS A 7 -14.77 11.47 2.82
C LYS A 7 -14.09 11.04 4.11
N GLU A 8 -13.99 9.73 4.33
CA GLU A 8 -13.38 9.12 5.51
C GLU A 8 -12.37 8.03 5.09
N PRO A 9 -11.43 7.65 5.99
CA PRO A 9 -10.51 6.53 5.76
C PRO A 9 -11.20 5.25 5.28
N LYS A 10 -12.40 5.00 5.80
CA LYS A 10 -13.20 3.82 5.44
C LYS A 10 -13.61 3.79 3.98
N ASP A 11 -13.89 4.94 3.38
CA ASP A 11 -14.24 5.01 1.97
C ASP A 11 -13.05 4.62 1.08
N TYR A 12 -11.85 5.09 1.45
CA TYR A 12 -10.61 4.73 0.78
C TYR A 12 -10.30 3.22 0.90
N LEU A 13 -10.39 2.67 2.11
CA LEU A 13 -10.16 1.25 2.34
C LEU A 13 -11.23 0.39 1.66
N CYS A 14 -12.49 0.81 1.66
CA CYS A 14 -13.57 0.11 0.96
C CYS A 14 -13.32 0.02 -0.54
N TYR A 15 -12.89 1.13 -1.16
CA TYR A 15 -12.50 1.13 -2.57
C TYR A 15 -11.40 0.11 -2.88
N SER A 16 -10.28 0.14 -2.13
CA SER A 16 -9.18 -0.80 -2.37
C SER A 16 -9.61 -2.26 -2.16
N LYS A 17 -10.48 -2.52 -1.17
CA LYS A 17 -11.04 -3.85 -0.90
C LYS A 17 -11.90 -4.34 -2.06
N GLU A 18 -12.75 -3.49 -2.62
CA GLU A 18 -13.61 -3.82 -3.76
C GLU A 18 -12.78 -4.21 -4.98
N VAL A 19 -11.72 -3.44 -5.28
CA VAL A 19 -10.80 -3.75 -6.37
C VAL A 19 -10.15 -5.12 -6.15
N LEU A 20 -9.55 -5.35 -4.98
CA LEU A 20 -8.85 -6.61 -4.66
C LEU A 20 -9.81 -7.82 -4.61
N LEU A 21 -11.06 -7.64 -4.20
CA LEU A 21 -12.09 -8.68 -4.29
C LEU A 21 -12.47 -8.98 -5.74
N SER A 22 -12.63 -7.95 -6.57
CA SER A 22 -13.05 -8.11 -7.97
C SER A 22 -12.07 -8.93 -8.81
N VAL A 23 -10.79 -8.89 -8.45
CA VAL A 23 -9.71 -9.68 -9.07
C VAL A 23 -9.39 -10.98 -8.32
N GLY A 24 -10.20 -11.36 -7.31
CA GLY A 24 -10.06 -12.63 -6.58
C GLY A 24 -8.89 -12.70 -5.59
N VAL A 25 -8.21 -11.59 -5.33
CA VAL A 25 -7.00 -11.58 -4.49
C VAL A 25 -7.30 -11.99 -3.07
N LEU A 26 -8.34 -11.37 -2.49
CA LEU A 26 -8.72 -11.62 -1.10
C LEU A 26 -9.41 -12.97 -0.90
N THR A 27 -9.77 -13.67 -1.99
CA THR A 27 -10.34 -15.03 -1.93
C THR A 27 -9.29 -16.11 -2.13
N ASP A 28 -8.35 -15.89 -3.04
CA ASP A 28 -7.43 -16.93 -3.51
C ASP A 28 -6.12 -16.97 -2.70
N TYR A 29 -5.78 -15.86 -2.02
CA TYR A 29 -4.53 -15.67 -1.28
C TYR A 29 -4.80 -15.32 0.19
N PRO A 30 -4.99 -16.33 1.07
CA PRO A 30 -5.42 -16.10 2.45
C PRO A 30 -4.41 -15.36 3.32
N LYS A 31 -3.10 -15.51 3.08
CA LYS A 31 -2.08 -14.75 3.82
C LYS A 31 -2.05 -13.30 3.38
N ILE A 32 -2.19 -13.06 2.07
CA ILE A 32 -2.31 -11.70 1.52
C ILE A 32 -3.58 -11.03 2.05
N PHE A 33 -4.70 -11.74 2.13
CA PHE A 33 -5.92 -11.21 2.71
C PHE A 33 -5.72 -10.82 4.18
N HIS A 34 -5.13 -11.70 4.99
CA HIS A 34 -4.84 -11.39 6.39
C HIS A 34 -3.94 -10.16 6.53
N TYR A 35 -2.86 -10.10 5.75
CA TYR A 35 -1.96 -8.96 5.70
C TYR A 35 -2.68 -7.66 5.31
N TYR A 36 -3.57 -7.69 4.31
CA TYR A 36 -4.37 -6.53 3.93
C TYR A 36 -5.31 -6.07 5.07
N GLN A 37 -5.89 -7.00 5.83
CA GLN A 37 -6.68 -6.65 7.01
C GLN A 37 -5.83 -5.95 8.08
N GLU A 38 -4.62 -6.44 8.34
CA GLU A 38 -3.68 -5.79 9.27
C GLU A 38 -3.36 -4.34 8.83
N LEU A 39 -3.14 -4.12 7.53
CA LEU A 39 -2.92 -2.77 6.98
C LEU A 39 -4.13 -1.86 7.20
N CYS A 40 -5.35 -2.36 7.00
CA CYS A 40 -6.58 -1.59 7.22
C CYS A 40 -6.74 -1.18 8.68
N ASP A 41 -6.54 -2.14 9.59
CA ASP A 41 -6.65 -1.91 11.04
C ASP A 41 -5.60 -0.90 11.51
N GLU A 42 -4.36 -1.02 11.02
CA GLU A 42 -3.27 -0.09 11.34
C GLU A 42 -3.55 1.32 10.78
N PHE A 43 -4.09 1.42 9.57
CA PHE A 43 -4.46 2.69 8.95
C PHE A 43 -5.51 3.43 9.78
N GLU A 44 -6.59 2.76 10.16
CA GLU A 44 -7.64 3.36 11.00
C GLU A 44 -7.09 3.76 12.36
N HIS A 45 -6.29 2.90 13.00
CA HIS A 45 -5.68 3.19 14.29
C HIS A 45 -4.83 4.47 14.24
N ILE A 46 -3.98 4.63 13.23
CA ILE A 46 -3.12 5.80 13.07
C ILE A 46 -3.93 7.05 12.76
N TYR A 47 -4.94 6.94 11.91
CA TYR A 47 -5.77 8.09 11.54
C TYR A 47 -6.54 8.67 12.73
N TYR A 48 -7.10 7.81 13.59
CA TYR A 48 -7.87 8.24 14.76
C TYR A 48 -7.01 8.53 16.01
N ASP A 49 -5.71 8.22 15.99
CA ASP A 49 -4.80 8.50 17.10
C ASP A 49 -4.42 9.99 17.18
N GLN A 50 -5.26 10.78 17.85
CA GLN A 50 -5.04 12.22 18.06
C GLN A 50 -3.82 12.56 18.95
N SER A 51 -3.10 11.58 19.49
CA SER A 51 -1.92 11.84 20.35
C SER A 51 -0.66 12.18 19.56
N LYS A 52 -0.60 11.81 18.27
CA LYS A 52 0.56 12.03 17.40
C LYS A 52 0.47 13.37 16.67
N SER A 53 1.62 13.93 16.32
CA SER A 53 1.66 15.12 15.47
C SER A 53 1.20 14.78 14.05
N LEU A 54 0.62 15.77 13.35
CA LEU A 54 0.11 15.61 11.99
C LEU A 54 1.14 14.98 11.05
N PHE A 55 2.40 15.45 11.07
CA PHE A 55 3.44 14.93 10.19
C PHE A 55 3.83 13.47 10.49
N VAL A 56 3.78 13.06 11.76
CA VAL A 56 4.05 11.67 12.15
C VAL A 56 2.92 10.76 11.68
N GLN A 57 1.66 11.19 11.85
CA GLN A 57 0.51 10.45 11.31
C GLN A 57 0.58 10.33 9.79
N LEU A 58 0.78 11.45 9.08
CA LEU A 58 0.87 11.46 7.62
C LEU A 58 1.97 10.54 7.10
N LYS A 59 3.16 10.56 7.71
CA LYS A 59 4.25 9.66 7.35
C LYS A 59 3.83 8.19 7.43
N ALA A 60 3.21 7.82 8.55
CA ALA A 60 2.82 6.43 8.78
C ALA A 60 1.65 5.99 7.88
N LEU A 61 0.67 6.86 7.66
CA LEU A 61 -0.43 6.63 6.71
C LEU A 61 0.10 6.43 5.28
N LEU A 62 1.05 7.25 4.84
CA LEU A 62 1.68 7.11 3.52
C LEU A 62 2.47 5.79 3.39
N ALA A 63 3.12 5.33 4.46
CA ALA A 63 3.79 4.03 4.44
C ALA A 63 2.81 2.84 4.32
N ILE A 64 1.62 2.95 4.90
CA ILE A 64 0.57 1.94 4.73
C ILE A 64 -0.05 2.04 3.34
N ASP A 65 -0.37 3.25 2.89
CA ASP A 65 -0.90 3.51 1.56
C ASP A 65 0.00 2.93 0.48
N ALA A 66 1.31 3.19 0.53
CA ALA A 66 2.27 2.61 -0.41
C ALA A 66 2.18 1.08 -0.48
N GLN A 67 2.00 0.39 0.65
CA GLN A 67 1.84 -1.07 0.66
C GLN A 67 0.52 -1.51 0.00
N ILE A 68 -0.57 -0.77 0.22
CA ILE A 68 -1.88 -1.02 -0.42
C ILE A 68 -1.79 -0.75 -1.93
N GLN A 69 -1.11 0.33 -2.35
CA GLN A 69 -0.96 0.67 -3.76
C GLN A 69 -0.10 -0.34 -4.51
N ILE A 70 1.03 -0.78 -3.94
CA ILE A 70 1.83 -1.87 -4.53
C ILE A 70 0.97 -3.13 -4.68
N LEU A 71 0.14 -3.46 -3.66
CA LEU A 71 -0.78 -4.59 -3.75
C LEU A 71 -1.74 -4.43 -4.92
N LEU A 72 -2.40 -3.28 -5.06
CA LEU A 72 -3.30 -3.00 -6.18
C LEU A 72 -2.58 -3.13 -7.53
N GLU A 73 -1.40 -2.54 -7.68
CA GLU A 73 -0.62 -2.56 -8.92
C GLU A 73 -0.17 -3.97 -9.33
N LEU A 74 0.23 -4.80 -8.37
CA LEU A 74 0.62 -6.19 -8.64
C LEU A 74 -0.54 -6.98 -9.26
N PHE A 75 -1.76 -6.73 -8.80
CA PHE A 75 -2.94 -7.51 -9.18
C PHE A 75 -3.77 -6.90 -10.32
N GLU A 76 -3.66 -5.60 -10.59
CA GLU A 76 -4.16 -5.02 -11.85
C GLU A 76 -3.38 -5.54 -13.07
N ASN A 77 -2.07 -5.81 -12.88
CA ASN A 77 -1.19 -6.23 -13.97
C ASN A 77 -1.06 -7.76 -14.11
N SER A 78 -1.37 -8.53 -13.06
CA SER A 78 -1.33 -9.99 -13.13
C SER A 78 -2.48 -10.53 -13.97
N ARG A 79 -2.17 -11.25 -15.05
CA ARG A 79 -3.19 -11.87 -15.91
C ARG A 79 -3.53 -13.30 -15.48
N THR A 80 -2.72 -13.88 -14.59
CA THR A 80 -2.82 -15.25 -14.08
C THR A 80 -2.44 -15.33 -12.59
N ASN A 81 -2.18 -16.54 -12.08
CA ASN A 81 -1.82 -16.79 -10.68
C ASN A 81 -0.50 -16.08 -10.33
N LEU A 82 -0.56 -15.07 -9.46
CA LEU A 82 0.54 -14.21 -9.04
C LEU A 82 1.78 -15.00 -8.59
N CYS A 83 1.60 -16.00 -7.73
CA CYS A 83 2.71 -16.82 -7.24
C CYS A 83 3.49 -17.52 -8.35
N LYS A 84 2.81 -17.88 -9.46
CA LYS A 84 3.45 -18.47 -10.63
C LYS A 84 4.15 -17.45 -11.50
N GLU A 85 3.57 -16.26 -11.66
CA GLU A 85 4.17 -15.19 -12.47
C GLU A 85 5.47 -14.67 -11.85
N PHE A 86 5.47 -14.51 -10.52
CA PHE A 86 6.62 -13.99 -9.78
C PHE A 86 7.56 -15.08 -9.27
N CYS A 87 7.22 -16.36 -9.42
CA CYS A 87 7.93 -17.49 -8.81
C CYS A 87 8.17 -17.29 -7.31
N MET A 88 7.16 -16.77 -6.60
CA MET A 88 7.20 -16.44 -5.17
C MET A 88 5.96 -16.98 -4.47
N ASP A 89 6.09 -17.37 -3.20
CA ASP A 89 4.93 -17.62 -2.35
C ASP A 89 4.32 -16.33 -1.79
N GLU A 90 3.14 -16.43 -1.17
CA GLU A 90 2.45 -15.28 -0.57
C GLU A 90 3.31 -14.54 0.47
N HIS A 91 4.13 -15.24 1.24
CA HIS A 91 4.97 -14.63 2.27
C HIS A 91 6.13 -13.83 1.66
N GLU A 92 6.74 -14.36 0.60
CA GLU A 92 7.77 -13.68 -0.17
C GLU A 92 7.22 -12.41 -0.82
N ILE A 93 6.01 -12.46 -1.37
CA ILE A 93 5.30 -11.31 -1.94
C ILE A 93 5.03 -10.25 -0.85
N ILE A 94 4.55 -10.64 0.33
CA ILE A 94 4.35 -9.71 1.45
C ILE A 94 5.67 -9.07 1.86
N CYS A 95 6.76 -9.83 1.94
CA CYS A 95 8.09 -9.30 2.27
C CYS A 95 8.57 -8.29 1.21
N MET A 96 8.36 -8.58 -0.07
CA MET A 96 8.66 -7.66 -1.17
C MET A 96 7.89 -6.35 -1.01
N ILE A 97 6.57 -6.41 -0.82
CA ILE A 97 5.72 -5.21 -0.61
C ILE A 97 6.22 -4.37 0.57
N LYS A 98 6.56 -5.01 1.70
CA LYS A 98 7.07 -4.34 2.90
C LYS A 98 8.39 -3.61 2.66
N ASN A 99 9.23 -4.12 1.75
CA ASN A 99 10.49 -3.50 1.40
C ASN A 99 10.30 -2.36 0.38
N ASP A 100 9.47 -2.59 -0.64
CA ASP A 100 9.28 -1.67 -1.76
C ASP A 100 8.50 -0.41 -1.39
N LYS A 101 7.69 -0.45 -0.32
CA LYS A 101 6.98 0.73 0.21
C LYS A 101 7.89 1.94 0.49
N LYS A 102 9.17 1.66 0.77
CA LYS A 102 10.18 2.69 1.05
C LYS A 102 10.48 3.54 -0.18
N SER A 103 10.43 2.98 -1.38
CA SER A 103 10.73 3.73 -2.60
C SER A 103 9.50 4.10 -3.41
N TYR A 104 8.33 3.52 -3.13
CA TYR A 104 7.11 3.67 -3.93
C TYR A 104 6.82 5.09 -4.42
N TYR A 105 6.56 6.05 -3.52
CA TYR A 105 6.23 7.42 -3.94
C TYR A 105 7.40 8.16 -4.59
N ARG A 106 8.64 7.82 -4.25
CA ARG A 106 9.82 8.38 -4.91
C ARG A 106 9.86 7.93 -6.36
N GLU A 107 9.62 6.66 -6.62
CA GLU A 107 9.58 6.08 -7.97
C GLU A 107 8.45 6.68 -8.82
N LEU A 108 7.27 6.95 -8.23
CA LEU A 108 6.17 7.65 -8.92
C LEU A 108 6.56 9.06 -9.42
N THR A 109 7.53 9.71 -8.77
CA THR A 109 8.05 11.02 -9.23
C THR A 109 9.13 10.92 -10.32
N GLY A 110 9.38 9.71 -10.84
CA GLY A 110 10.41 9.43 -11.84
C GLY A 110 11.84 9.43 -11.29
N GLN A 111 12.02 9.45 -9.97
CA GLN A 111 13.33 9.35 -9.34
C GLN A 111 13.73 7.89 -9.17
N LYS A 112 14.93 7.56 -9.64
CA LYS A 112 15.51 6.21 -9.45
C LYS A 112 16.11 6.09 -8.05
N ASN A 113 16.17 4.86 -7.52
CA ASN A 113 16.80 4.54 -6.23
C ASN A 113 18.29 4.93 -6.13
N ASN A 114 18.94 5.22 -7.26
CA ASN A 114 20.35 5.64 -7.33
C ASN A 114 20.54 7.16 -7.38
N GLN A 115 19.48 7.96 -7.21
CA GLN A 115 19.56 9.43 -7.22
C GLN A 115 19.46 9.97 -5.79
N VAL A 116 20.23 11.02 -5.50
CA VAL A 116 20.11 11.74 -4.21
C VAL A 116 18.68 12.29 -4.10
N PRO A 117 17.93 11.94 -3.04
CA PRO A 117 16.56 12.39 -2.89
C PRO A 117 16.46 13.91 -2.98
N LYS A 118 15.51 14.42 -3.77
CA LYS A 118 15.20 15.85 -3.71
C LYS A 118 14.62 16.16 -2.34
N TRP A 119 15.37 16.84 -1.48
CA TRP A 119 14.97 17.22 -0.11
C TRP A 119 13.63 17.99 -0.01
N SER A 120 13.16 18.58 -1.11
CA SER A 120 11.82 19.19 -1.21
C SER A 120 10.68 18.17 -1.13
N LEU A 121 10.96 16.90 -1.46
CA LEU A 121 10.12 15.74 -1.19
C LEU A 121 10.72 15.06 0.03
N ILE A 122 10.39 15.59 1.20
CA ILE A 122 10.74 15.01 2.50
C ILE A 122 10.37 13.52 2.47
N TYR A 123 11.17 12.65 3.09
CA TYR A 123 10.94 11.21 3.28
C TYR A 123 9.48 10.90 3.71
N LEU A 124 8.56 10.81 2.74
CA LEU A 124 7.12 10.82 2.98
C LEU A 124 6.63 9.46 3.53
N SER A 125 7.36 8.37 3.27
CA SER A 125 7.05 7.03 3.77
C SER A 125 8.28 6.18 4.15
N GLU A 126 9.49 6.75 4.11
CA GLU A 126 10.74 6.01 4.26
C GLU A 126 11.14 5.82 5.74
N GLU A 127 11.27 4.54 6.13
CA GLU A 127 12.05 4.02 7.26
C GLU A 127 12.45 2.57 6.96
#